data_AF-A0A0F9TJ81-F1
#
_entry.id   AF-A0A0F9TJ81-F1
#
_cell.length_a   1.000
_cell.length_b   1.000
_cell.length_c   1.000
_cell.angle_alpha   90.00
_cell.angle_beta   90.00
_cell.angle_gamma   90.00
#
_symmetry.space_group_name_H-M   'P 1'
#
loop_
_entity.id
_entity.type
_entity.pdbx_description
1 polymer ?
#
loop_
_entity_poly.entity_id
_entity_poly.type
_entity_poly.pdbx_seq_one_letter_code
_entity_poly.pdbx_strand_id
1 'polypeptide(L)'
;MAFNQKEYMQRYRNLPRNILREKQYRRDIKNAVLTHYGNGKCECVICGYSDIRALTVDHINGNGLKHRKEIKRRGTGIYHWLRKGGYPMGYQTLCMNCQFLKKISKREL
;
A
#
# COMPACT_ATOMS: atom_id res chain seq x y z
N MET A 1 18.70 7.41 -19.96
CA MET A 1 18.79 5.95 -19.81
C MET A 1 17.46 5.35 -20.23
N ALA A 2 17.42 4.57 -21.31
CA ALA A 2 16.19 3.94 -21.79
C ALA A 2 15.87 2.69 -20.97
N PHE A 3 14.62 2.55 -20.50
CA PHE A 3 14.16 1.34 -19.83
C PHE A 3 14.06 0.20 -20.84
N ASN A 4 14.98 -0.77 -20.78
CA ASN A 4 14.92 -1.97 -21.61
C ASN A 4 13.97 -3.01 -20.99
N GLN A 5 12.74 -3.03 -21.50
CA GLN A 5 11.70 -3.93 -20.99
C GLN A 5 12.05 -5.41 -21.18
N LYS A 6 12.79 -5.78 -22.24
CA LYS A 6 13.19 -7.17 -22.49
C LYS A 6 14.18 -7.67 -21.43
N GLU A 7 15.21 -6.88 -21.12
CA GLU A 7 16.20 -7.20 -20.08
C GLU A 7 15.56 -7.30 -18.69
N TYR A 8 14.63 -6.38 -18.37
CA TYR A 8 13.88 -6.43 -17.11
C TYR A 8 13.12 -7.75 -16.97
N MET A 9 12.40 -8.17 -18.02
CA MET A 9 11.62 -9.41 -18.00
C MET A 9 12.50 -10.65 -17.93
N GLN A 10 13.64 -10.67 -18.61
CA GLN A 10 14.61 -11.77 -18.53
C GLN A 10 15.18 -11.93 -17.11
N ARG A 11 15.58 -10.81 -16.47
CA ARG A 11 16.01 -10.81 -15.07
C ARG A 11 14.91 -11.30 -14.13
N TYR A 12 13.66 -10.92 -14.37
CA TYR A 12 12.53 -11.34 -13.53
C TYR A 12 12.26 -12.84 -13.63
N ARG A 13 12.33 -13.44 -14.84
CA ARG A 13 12.17 -14.89 -15.05
C ARG A 13 13.24 -15.71 -14.35
N ASN A 14 14.46 -15.17 -14.28
CA ASN A 14 15.60 -15.86 -13.67
C ASN A 14 15.66 -15.70 -12.14
N LEU A 15 14.66 -15.06 -11.50
CA LEU A 15 14.64 -14.95 -10.05
C LEU A 15 14.38 -16.32 -9.39
N PRO A 16 15.09 -16.62 -8.29
CA PRO A 16 14.81 -17.79 -7.47
C PRO A 16 13.33 -17.90 -7.06
N ARG A 17 12.80 -19.13 -7.06
CA ARG A 17 11.38 -19.41 -6.80
C ARG A 17 10.89 -18.84 -5.47
N ASN A 18 11.72 -18.86 -4.43
CA ASN A 18 11.41 -18.25 -3.12
C ASN A 18 11.20 -16.74 -3.21
N ILE A 19 12.02 -16.03 -4.00
CA ILE A 19 11.89 -14.58 -4.22
C ILE A 19 10.60 -14.27 -4.98
N LEU A 20 10.27 -15.07 -6.00
CA LEU A 20 9.01 -14.91 -6.74
C LEU A 20 7.80 -15.13 -5.84
N ARG A 21 7.82 -16.17 -5.00
CA ARG A 21 6.76 -16.47 -4.03
C ARG A 21 6.60 -15.34 -3.02
N GLU A 22 7.70 -14.80 -2.50
CA GLU A 22 7.66 -13.67 -1.58
C GLU A 22 7.08 -12.40 -2.24
N LYS A 23 7.48 -12.12 -3.48
CA LYS A 23 6.91 -10.99 -4.25
C LYS A 23 5.42 -11.16 -4.46
N GLN A 24 4.96 -12.37 -4.80
CA GLN A 24 3.54 -12.65 -4.97
C GLN A 24 2.78 -12.47 -3.66
N TYR A 25 3.28 -13.05 -2.57
CA TYR A 25 2.67 -12.91 -1.24
C TYR A 25 2.54 -11.45 -0.78
N ARG A 26 3.55 -10.63 -1.02
CA ARG A 26 3.50 -9.18 -0.74
C ARG A 26 2.44 -8.46 -1.57
N ARG A 27 2.24 -8.85 -2.84
CA ARG A 27 1.18 -8.31 -3.70
C ARG A 27 -0.20 -8.72 -3.20
N ASP A 28 -0.37 -9.99 -2.85
CA ASP A 28 -1.66 -10.52 -2.38
C ASP A 28 -2.10 -9.84 -1.08
N ILE A 29 -1.17 -9.64 -0.15
CA ILE A 29 -1.44 -8.91 1.09
C ILE A 29 -1.77 -7.45 0.83
N LYS A 30 -1.01 -6.78 -0.05
CA LYS A 30 -1.31 -5.40 -0.44
C LYS A 30 -2.74 -5.33 -1.00
N ASN A 31 -3.10 -6.22 -1.92
CA ASN A 31 -4.43 -6.25 -2.52
C ASN A 31 -5.54 -6.47 -1.48
N ALA A 32 -5.38 -7.47 -0.61
CA ALA A 32 -6.37 -7.78 0.41
C ALA A 32 -6.60 -6.62 1.39
N VAL A 33 -5.52 -5.99 1.85
CA VAL A 33 -5.59 -4.85 2.78
C VAL A 33 -6.22 -3.63 2.11
N LEU A 34 -5.81 -3.32 0.87
CA LEU A 34 -6.37 -2.18 0.15
C LEU A 34 -7.84 -2.39 -0.22
N THR A 35 -8.24 -3.62 -0.52
CA THR A 35 -9.64 -3.97 -0.76
C THR A 35 -10.48 -3.79 0.50
N HIS A 36 -9.98 -4.27 1.65
CA HIS A 36 -10.68 -4.13 2.93
C HIS A 36 -10.92 -2.64 3.27
N TYR A 37 -9.86 -1.83 3.25
CA TYR A 37 -9.97 -0.39 3.58
C TYR A 37 -10.47 0.48 2.42
N GLY A 38 -10.75 -0.11 1.26
CA GLY A 38 -11.33 0.52 0.08
C GLY A 38 -12.82 0.20 -0.07
N ASN A 39 -13.53 -0.02 1.04
CA ASN A 39 -14.96 -0.35 1.07
C ASN A 39 -15.31 -1.61 0.24
N GLY A 40 -14.45 -2.64 0.33
CA GLY A 40 -14.63 -3.90 -0.40
C GLY A 40 -14.11 -3.87 -1.84
N LYS A 41 -13.53 -2.75 -2.29
CA LYS A 41 -12.90 -2.60 -3.60
C LYS A 41 -11.46 -2.13 -3.46
N CYS A 42 -10.59 -2.59 -4.35
CA CYS A 42 -9.19 -2.14 -4.39
C CYS A 42 -9.10 -0.78 -5.11
N GLU A 43 -9.70 0.26 -4.51
CA GLU A 43 -9.78 1.60 -5.08
C GLU A 43 -9.67 2.69 -4.02
N CYS A 44 -9.30 3.90 -4.46
CA CYS A 44 -9.30 5.08 -3.61
C CYS A 44 -10.73 5.43 -3.18
N VAL A 45 -10.98 5.50 -1.87
CA VAL A 45 -12.33 5.82 -1.34
C VAL A 45 -12.78 7.26 -1.64
N ILE A 46 -11.89 8.13 -2.10
CA ILE A 46 -12.20 9.53 -2.42
C ILE A 46 -12.50 9.73 -3.90
N CYS A 47 -11.67 9.18 -4.79
CA CYS A 47 -11.74 9.48 -6.24
C CYS A 47 -11.94 8.26 -7.14
N GLY A 48 -12.06 7.05 -6.58
CA GLY A 48 -12.28 5.82 -7.34
C GLY A 48 -11.07 5.32 -8.14
N TYR A 49 -9.91 5.99 -8.10
CA TYR A 49 -8.71 5.50 -8.77
C TYR A 49 -8.33 4.10 -8.27
N SER A 50 -8.13 3.14 -9.18
CA SER A 50 -8.07 1.71 -8.85
C SER A 50 -6.76 1.00 -9.24
N ASP A 51 -5.77 1.73 -9.78
CA ASP A 51 -4.45 1.12 -10.01
C ASP A 51 -3.71 0.93 -8.69
N ILE A 52 -3.63 -0.33 -8.24
CA ILE A 52 -2.98 -0.76 -7.01
C ILE A 52 -1.54 -0.25 -6.86
N ARG A 53 -0.84 0.08 -7.95
CA ARG A 53 0.53 0.62 -7.92
C ARG A 53 0.56 2.00 -7.27
N ALA A 54 -0.49 2.80 -7.43
CA ALA A 54 -0.62 4.14 -6.85
C ALA A 54 -1.57 4.20 -5.64
N LEU A 55 -2.08 3.06 -5.18
CA LEU A 55 -2.84 2.94 -3.94
C LEU A 55 -1.95 2.70 -2.72
N THR A 56 -2.43 3.22 -1.58
CA THR A 56 -1.78 3.16 -0.27
C THR A 56 -2.82 3.16 0.85
N VAL A 57 -2.42 2.67 2.02
CA VAL A 57 -3.21 2.78 3.26
C VAL A 57 -2.87 4.09 3.95
N ASP A 58 -3.90 4.85 4.28
CA ASP A 58 -3.82 6.11 5.01
C ASP A 58 -4.44 5.99 6.41
N HIS A 59 -3.88 6.71 7.38
CA HIS A 59 -4.42 6.81 8.74
C HIS A 59 -5.47 7.91 8.78
N ILE A 60 -6.73 7.57 9.09
CA ILE A 60 -7.84 8.52 9.11
C ILE A 60 -7.52 9.73 10.01
N ASN A 61 -7.03 9.44 11.22
CA ASN A 61 -6.71 10.43 12.27
C ASN A 61 -5.33 11.09 12.15
N GLY A 62 -4.56 10.85 11.07
CA GLY A 62 -3.31 11.59 10.81
C GLY A 62 -2.10 11.22 11.69
N ASN A 63 -2.17 10.16 12.49
CA ASN A 63 -1.14 9.74 13.44
C ASN A 63 -0.12 8.72 12.87
N GLY A 64 -0.02 8.61 11.55
CA GLY A 64 0.75 7.54 10.90
C GLY A 64 2.24 7.54 11.23
N LEU A 65 2.85 8.69 11.52
CA LEU A 65 4.25 8.76 11.94
C LEU A 65 4.46 8.11 13.31
N LYS A 66 3.61 8.43 14.29
CA LYS A 66 3.65 7.88 15.64
C LYS A 66 3.42 6.37 15.60
N HIS A 67 2.35 5.94 14.92
CA HIS A 67 2.03 4.52 14.80
C HIS A 67 3.17 3.72 14.16
N ARG A 68 3.78 4.21 13.07
CA ARG A 68 4.93 3.53 12.43
C ARG A 68 6.16 3.40 13.34
N LYS A 69 6.38 4.35 14.26
CA LYS A 69 7.45 4.26 15.27
C LYS A 69 7.14 3.19 16.31
N GLU A 70 5.89 3.13 16.79
CA GLU A 70 5.44 2.18 17.81
C GLU A 70 5.55 0.73 17.33
N ILE A 71 5.02 0.41 16.14
CA ILE A 71 5.04 -0.98 15.63
C ILE A 71 6.39 -1.38 15.03
N LYS A 72 7.33 -0.43 14.86
CA LYS A 72 8.63 -0.62 14.20
C LYS A 72 8.51 -1.28 12.81
N ARG A 73 7.43 -0.98 12.06
CA ARG A 73 7.18 -1.48 10.69
C ARG A 73 7.10 -0.35 9.68
N ARG A 74 7.61 -0.60 8.48
CA ARG A 74 7.59 0.33 7.33
C ARG A 74 7.30 -0.45 6.04
N GLY A 75 6.92 0.25 4.97
CA GLY A 75 6.69 -0.34 3.66
C GLY A 75 5.66 -1.47 3.70
N THR A 76 5.99 -2.65 3.19
CA THR A 76 5.11 -3.83 3.21
C THR A 76 4.75 -4.29 4.62
N GLY A 77 5.57 -3.98 5.63
CA GLY A 77 5.35 -4.39 7.02
C GLY A 77 4.05 -3.86 7.64
N ILE A 78 3.55 -2.69 7.21
CA ILE A 78 2.26 -2.17 7.68
C ILE A 78 1.10 -3.05 7.20
N TYR A 79 1.14 -3.51 5.96
CA TYR A 79 0.10 -4.35 5.38
C TYR A 79 0.03 -5.70 6.09
N HIS A 80 1.19 -6.29 6.39
CA HIS A 80 1.26 -7.51 7.22
C HIS A 80 0.66 -7.28 8.61
N TRP A 81 1.01 -6.15 9.26
CA TRP A 81 0.51 -5.82 10.59
C TRP A 81 -1.01 -5.66 10.59
N LEU A 82 -1.56 -4.93 9.63
CA LEU A 82 -3.00 -4.71 9.48
C LEU A 82 -3.76 -6.04 9.26
N ARG A 83 -3.25 -6.90 8.36
CA ARG A 83 -3.86 -8.21 8.11
C ARG A 83 -3.77 -9.11 9.35
N LYS A 84 -2.63 -9.15 10.04
CA LYS A 84 -2.44 -9.97 11.24
C LYS A 84 -3.32 -9.49 12.40
N GLY A 85 -3.55 -8.18 12.50
CA GLY A 85 -4.41 -7.57 13.51
C GLY A 85 -5.92 -7.68 13.24
N GLY A 86 -6.34 -8.44 12.22
CA GLY A 86 -7.77 -8.60 11.91
C GLY A 86 -8.41 -7.36 11.30
N TYR A 87 -7.62 -6.52 10.62
CA TYR A 87 -8.08 -5.28 9.98
C TYR A 87 -8.70 -4.27 10.97
N PRO A 88 -7.89 -3.72 11.91
CA PRO A 88 -8.41 -2.74 12.88
C PRO A 88 -8.94 -1.48 12.19
N MET A 89 -9.92 -0.83 12.82
CA MET A 89 -10.47 0.44 12.34
C MET A 89 -9.43 1.58 12.35
N GLY A 90 -9.76 2.69 11.67
CA GLY A 90 -8.93 3.92 11.64
C GLY A 90 -8.04 4.07 10.42
N TYR A 91 -8.24 3.23 9.40
CA TYR A 91 -7.51 3.26 8.13
C TYR A 91 -8.47 3.35 6.94
N GLN A 92 -7.96 3.85 5.83
CA GLN A 92 -8.68 3.95 4.56
C GLN A 92 -7.71 3.75 3.39
N THR A 93 -8.22 3.27 2.25
CA THR A 93 -7.45 3.18 1.01
C THR A 93 -7.53 4.49 0.23
N LEU A 94 -6.38 5.09 -0.07
CA LEU A 94 -6.27 6.30 -0.89
C LEU A 94 -5.30 6.09 -2.04
N CYS A 95 -5.51 6.83 -3.14
CA CYS A 95 -4.44 7.06 -4.10
C CYS A 95 -3.43 8.06 -3.52
N MET A 96 -2.20 8.02 -4.01
CA MET A 96 -1.13 8.90 -3.51
C MET A 96 -1.51 10.39 -3.58
N ASN A 97 -2.20 10.82 -4.65
CA ASN A 97 -2.60 12.22 -4.82
C ASN A 97 -3.60 12.65 -3.73
N CYS A 98 -4.67 11.88 -3.52
CA CYS A 98 -5.65 12.16 -2.46
C CYS A 98 -5.01 12.11 -1.07
N GLN A 99 -4.06 11.21 -0.82
CA GLN A 99 -3.33 11.18 0.45
C GLN A 99 -2.46 12.43 0.66
N PHE A 100 -1.79 12.90 -0.40
CA PHE A 100 -1.01 14.14 -0.34
C PHE A 100 -1.89 15.36 -0.10
N LEU A 101 -2.99 15.50 -0.83
CA LEU A 101 -3.97 16.58 -0.64
C LEU A 101 -4.49 16.60 0.80
N LYS A 102 -4.94 15.44 1.32
CA LYS A 102 -5.38 15.31 2.73
C LYS A 102 -4.32 15.80 3.72
N LYS A 103 -3.04 15.47 3.48
CA LYS A 103 -1.94 15.86 4.37
C LYS A 103 -1.66 17.37 4.32
N ILE A 104 -1.77 17.99 3.15
CA ILE A 104 -1.57 19.43 2.98
C ILE A 104 -2.71 20.20 3.62
N SER A 105 -3.97 19.86 3.30
CA SER A 105 -5.14 20.56 3.87
C SER A 105 -5.23 20.47 5.40
N LYS A 106 -4.68 19.41 6.02
CA LYS A 106 -4.60 19.29 7.49
C LYS A 106 -3.45 20.08 8.13
N ARG A 107 -2.51 20.62 7.35
CA ARG A 107 -1.38 21.43 7.84
C ARG A 107 -1.62 22.94 7.69
N GLU A 108 -2.64 23.31 6.93
CA GLU A 108 -3.11 24.68 6.73
C GLU A 108 -4.14 25.10 7.78
N LEU A 109 -4.40 24.24 8.78
CA LEU A 109 -5.17 24.45 10.00
C LEU A 109 -4.25 24.26 11.21
#